data_AF-A0A445IQE5-F1
#
_entry.id   AF-A0A445IQE5-F1
#
_cell.length_a   1.000
_cell.length_b   1.000
_cell.length_c   1.000
_cell.angle_alpha   90.00
_cell.angle_beta   90.00
_cell.angle_gamma   90.00
#
_symmetry.space_group_name_H-M   'P 1'
#
loop_
_entity.id
_entity.type
_entity.pdbx_description
1 polymer ?
#
loop_
_entity_poly.entity_id
_entity_poly.type
_entity_poly.pdbx_seq_one_letter_code
_entity_poly.pdbx_strand_id
1 'polypeptide(L)'
;METCRSACKFGGKTLRIIKSLQNELPHLDLEMEEAVNADECLMTRMQEMSLDYHFLVEQEVGSSTYAFFGFNGTAGVWRISALNEAGGWKDRTTVEDMDLAVRAGLKGGKFVYLSDLKVKSELPSTFKAYRYQQHRWSCGPANLFKKMAMEIMRNKKVSMWKKLYVIYSFFFVRKIVAHVVTFVFYCVIMPATVLFPEVEVPKWGAVYIPSIITLLNAVGTPRSIHLLVFWILFENVMSMHRTKATLTGLLEAGRVNEWVVTEKLGDALKTKSGGKAARKSRIRIGERLHFLELLVGAYLFFCACYDLKYGKNHYFIYLFLQSMAFFVAGVGYVGTFVPNS
;
A
#
# COMPACT_ATOMS: atom_id res chain seq x y z
N MET A 1 -1.92 12.86 27.38
CA MET A 1 -2.00 11.46 26.88
C MET A 1 -3.46 11.17 26.48
N GLU A 2 -4.00 11.98 25.56
CA GLU A 2 -5.30 11.75 24.94
C GLU A 2 -5.01 11.48 23.46
N THR A 3 -4.93 10.22 23.05
CA THR A 3 -4.66 9.87 21.66
C THR A 3 -5.53 8.70 21.22
N CYS A 4 -6.31 8.95 20.17
CA CYS A 4 -6.99 8.00 19.28
C CYS A 4 -7.90 6.93 19.91
N ARG A 5 -9.09 7.33 20.38
CA ARG A 5 -10.27 6.45 20.34
C ARG A 5 -11.25 6.98 19.29
N SER A 6 -11.03 6.69 18.01
CA SER A 6 -12.14 6.79 17.06
C SER A 6 -13.06 5.59 17.28
N ALA A 7 -14.17 5.80 17.96
CA ALA A 7 -15.18 4.76 18.13
C ALA A 7 -15.94 4.58 16.81
N CYS A 8 -15.65 3.52 16.06
CA CYS A 8 -16.58 3.04 15.05
C CYS A 8 -17.85 2.55 15.77
N LYS A 9 -19.03 3.05 15.35
CA LYS A 9 -20.30 2.52 15.84
C LYS A 9 -20.59 1.21 15.11
N PHE A 10 -20.44 0.10 15.81
CA PHE A 10 -20.78 -1.23 15.28
C PHE A 10 -22.29 -1.44 15.25
N GLY A 11 -22.80 -2.00 14.15
CA GLY A 11 -24.20 -2.43 14.06
C GLY A 11 -24.50 -3.65 14.94
N GLY A 12 -25.78 -3.87 15.26
CA GLY A 12 -26.20 -4.98 16.13
C GLY A 12 -25.94 -6.40 15.58
N LYS A 13 -25.67 -6.54 14.27
CA LYS A 13 -25.23 -7.81 13.65
C LYS A 13 -23.74 -8.04 13.90
N THR A 14 -22.91 -7.02 13.69
CA THR A 14 -21.46 -7.02 13.95
C THR A 14 -21.15 -7.33 15.42
N LEU A 15 -21.84 -6.67 16.34
CA LEU A 15 -21.69 -6.92 17.79
C LEU A 15 -22.03 -8.36 18.19
N ARG A 16 -22.97 -9.02 17.48
CA ARG A 16 -23.31 -10.43 17.74
C ARG A 16 -22.22 -11.38 17.25
N ILE A 17 -21.67 -11.13 16.07
CA ILE A 17 -20.56 -11.91 15.51
C ILE A 17 -19.33 -11.78 16.41
N ILE A 18 -18.96 -10.55 16.79
CA ILE A 18 -17.84 -10.27 17.70
C ILE A 18 -18.04 -10.98 19.04
N LYS A 19 -19.24 -10.91 19.64
CA LYS A 19 -19.52 -11.60 20.92
C LYS A 19 -19.45 -13.12 20.80
N SER A 20 -19.85 -13.69 19.66
CA SER A 20 -19.73 -15.12 19.40
C SER A 20 -18.27 -15.55 19.29
N LEU A 21 -17.46 -14.79 18.54
CA LEU A 21 -16.04 -15.08 18.32
C LEU A 21 -15.18 -14.81 19.55
N GLN A 22 -15.54 -13.82 20.37
CA GLN A 22 -14.85 -13.51 21.64
C GLN A 22 -14.86 -14.66 22.64
N ASN A 23 -15.77 -15.62 22.53
CA ASN A 23 -15.78 -16.81 23.39
C ASN A 23 -14.85 -17.91 22.87
N GLU A 24 -14.52 -17.90 21.58
CA GLU A 24 -13.78 -18.97 20.91
C GLU A 24 -12.33 -18.59 20.55
N LEU A 25 -12.05 -17.30 20.36
CA LEU A 25 -10.77 -16.82 19.82
C LEU A 25 -10.10 -15.77 20.73
N PRO A 26 -8.78 -15.84 20.92
CA PRO A 26 -8.21 -15.19 22.09
C PRO A 26 -7.73 -13.75 21.91
N HIS A 27 -7.62 -13.13 20.71
CA HIS A 27 -6.86 -11.86 20.62
C HIS A 27 -7.34 -10.73 19.67
N LEU A 28 -7.59 -10.95 18.37
CA LEU A 28 -7.97 -9.86 17.44
C LEU A 28 -8.88 -10.35 16.32
N ASP A 29 -9.98 -9.62 16.11
CA ASP A 29 -10.85 -9.72 14.94
C ASP A 29 -10.72 -8.45 14.08
N LEU A 30 -10.56 -8.58 12.76
CA LEU A 30 -10.49 -7.46 11.83
C LEU A 30 -11.60 -7.54 10.78
N GLU A 31 -12.21 -6.39 10.49
CA GLU A 31 -13.22 -6.20 9.47
C GLU A 31 -12.58 -5.69 8.16
N MET A 32 -13.19 -6.00 7.02
CA MET A 32 -12.79 -5.50 5.70
C MET A 32 -13.12 -4.01 5.59
N GLU A 33 -12.20 -3.19 5.06
CA GLU A 33 -12.53 -1.81 4.69
C GLU A 33 -13.13 -1.72 3.28
N GLU A 34 -14.27 -1.05 3.15
CA GLU A 34 -14.93 -0.76 1.88
C GLU A 34 -14.74 0.71 1.52
N ALA A 35 -14.09 0.96 0.38
CA ALA A 35 -13.81 2.30 -0.11
C ALA A 35 -15.09 3.01 -0.58
N VAL A 36 -15.45 4.13 0.05
CA VAL A 36 -16.67 4.88 -0.30
C VAL A 36 -16.50 5.87 -1.45
N ASN A 37 -15.25 6.23 -1.78
CA ASN A 37 -14.90 7.22 -2.80
C ASN A 37 -14.04 6.62 -3.93
N ALA A 38 -14.10 5.30 -4.15
CA ALA A 38 -13.37 4.64 -5.24
C ALA A 38 -13.66 5.28 -6.61
N ASP A 39 -14.90 5.77 -6.80
CA ASP A 39 -15.39 6.30 -8.06
C ASP A 39 -15.12 7.82 -8.23
N GLU A 40 -14.41 8.46 -7.29
CA GLU A 40 -14.14 9.90 -7.30
C GLU A 40 -13.17 10.32 -8.41
N CYS A 41 -12.12 9.54 -8.65
CA CYS A 41 -11.19 9.75 -9.77
C CYS A 41 -10.49 8.44 -10.17
N LEU A 42 -9.74 8.46 -11.28
CA LEU A 42 -9.00 7.28 -11.74
C LEU A 42 -8.00 6.78 -10.68
N MET A 43 -7.39 7.68 -9.91
CA MET A 43 -6.44 7.31 -8.86
C MET A 43 -7.09 6.58 -7.69
N THR A 44 -8.26 7.03 -7.21
CA THR A 44 -8.99 6.32 -6.13
C THR A 44 -9.47 4.96 -6.60
N ARG A 45 -9.81 4.82 -7.89
CA ARG A 45 -10.16 3.53 -8.49
C ARG A 45 -8.98 2.57 -8.52
N MET A 46 -7.79 3.04 -8.92
CA MET A 46 -6.57 2.22 -8.93
C MET A 46 -6.13 1.85 -7.51
N GLN A 47 -6.34 2.73 -6.53
CA GLN A 47 -6.09 2.43 -5.12
C GLN A 47 -7.00 1.32 -4.57
N GLU A 48 -8.29 1.37 -4.91
CA GLU A 48 -9.24 0.30 -4.57
C GLU A 48 -8.75 -1.05 -5.09
N MET A 49 -8.33 -1.13 -6.37
CA MET A 49 -7.81 -2.37 -6.95
C MET A 49 -6.65 -2.98 -6.14
N SER A 50 -5.71 -2.14 -5.68
CA SER A 50 -4.57 -2.60 -4.87
C SER A 50 -4.99 -3.00 -3.45
N LEU A 51 -5.97 -2.30 -2.86
CA LEU A 51 -6.45 -2.55 -1.49
C LEU A 51 -7.39 -3.76 -1.40
N ASP A 52 -8.25 -3.97 -2.38
CA ASP A 52 -9.16 -5.12 -2.41
C ASP A 52 -8.36 -6.43 -2.42
N TYR A 53 -7.31 -6.53 -3.24
CA TYR A 53 -6.42 -7.70 -3.21
C TYR A 53 -5.74 -7.86 -1.84
N HIS A 54 -5.25 -6.76 -1.24
CA HIS A 54 -4.64 -6.79 0.08
C HIS A 54 -5.58 -7.36 1.14
N PHE A 55 -6.83 -6.90 1.18
CA PHE A 55 -7.82 -7.32 2.16
C PHE A 55 -8.38 -8.72 1.87
N LEU A 56 -8.90 -8.96 0.67
CA LEU A 56 -9.57 -10.22 0.31
C LEU A 56 -8.63 -11.42 0.21
N VAL A 57 -7.37 -11.20 -0.15
CA VAL A 57 -6.41 -12.29 -0.37
C VAL A 57 -5.34 -12.28 0.70
N GLU A 58 -4.59 -11.19 0.84
CA GLU A 58 -3.40 -11.22 1.70
C GLU A 58 -3.74 -11.37 3.19
N GLN A 59 -4.75 -10.66 3.68
CA GLN A 59 -5.16 -10.74 5.08
C GLN A 59 -5.93 -12.03 5.39
N GLU A 60 -6.83 -12.45 4.51
CA GLU A 60 -7.57 -13.72 4.62
C GLU A 60 -6.60 -14.93 4.67
N VAL A 61 -5.60 -14.98 3.78
CA VAL A 61 -4.58 -16.04 3.79
C VAL A 61 -3.70 -15.96 5.04
N GLY A 62 -3.31 -14.76 5.47
CA GLY A 62 -2.55 -14.57 6.71
C GLY A 62 -3.30 -15.06 7.95
N SER A 63 -4.59 -14.71 8.04
CA SER A 63 -5.52 -15.16 9.07
C SER A 63 -5.68 -16.68 9.08
N SER A 64 -6.11 -17.26 7.97
CA SER A 64 -6.43 -18.70 7.88
C SER A 64 -5.21 -19.62 8.01
N THR A 65 -4.08 -19.25 7.40
CA THR A 65 -2.90 -20.13 7.33
C THR A 65 -1.96 -19.95 8.51
N TYR A 66 -1.82 -18.72 9.01
CA TYR A 66 -0.84 -18.39 10.03
C TYR A 66 -1.46 -17.84 11.31
N ALA A 67 -2.77 -17.58 11.37
CA ALA A 67 -3.41 -16.83 12.44
C ALA A 67 -2.72 -15.47 12.69
N PHE A 68 -2.28 -14.80 11.62
CA PHE A 68 -1.64 -13.48 11.69
C PHE A 68 -1.70 -12.70 10.38
N PHE A 69 -1.99 -11.42 10.52
CA PHE A 69 -1.78 -10.39 9.52
C PHE A 69 -1.36 -9.10 10.23
N GLY A 70 -0.80 -8.14 9.49
CA GLY A 70 -0.48 -6.83 10.02
C GLY A 70 -1.76 -6.03 10.28
N PHE A 71 -1.92 -5.48 11.49
CA PHE A 71 -3.03 -4.58 11.78
C PHE A 71 -2.79 -3.22 11.12
N ASN A 72 -3.77 -2.73 10.37
CA ASN A 72 -3.68 -1.51 9.55
C ASN A 72 -4.20 -0.24 10.29
N GLY A 73 -4.42 -0.32 11.61
CA GLY A 73 -4.72 0.83 12.45
C GLY A 73 -6.21 1.15 12.63
N THR A 74 -7.07 0.60 11.78
CA THR A 74 -8.53 0.82 11.78
C THR A 74 -9.29 -0.49 11.60
N ALA A 75 -10.62 -0.44 11.80
CA ALA A 75 -11.54 -1.58 11.58
C ALA A 75 -11.17 -2.88 12.34
N GLY A 76 -10.51 -2.80 13.49
CA GLY A 76 -10.15 -3.97 14.31
C GLY A 76 -10.67 -3.91 15.74
N VAL A 77 -10.93 -5.08 16.31
CA VAL A 77 -11.41 -5.27 17.68
C VAL A 77 -10.39 -6.05 18.50
N TRP A 78 -9.81 -5.38 19.49
CA TRP A 78 -8.80 -5.96 20.36
C TRP A 78 -9.39 -6.45 21.67
N ARG A 79 -9.00 -7.66 22.10
CA ARG A 79 -9.20 -8.05 23.50
C ARG A 79 -8.30 -7.20 24.38
N ILE A 80 -8.87 -6.59 25.44
CA ILE A 80 -8.12 -5.74 26.38
C ILE A 80 -6.94 -6.50 27.01
N SER A 81 -7.13 -7.77 27.40
CA SER A 81 -6.04 -8.58 27.95
C SER A 81 -4.91 -8.80 26.94
N ALA A 82 -5.22 -9.05 25.67
CA ALA A 82 -4.23 -9.21 24.60
C ALA A 82 -3.42 -7.92 24.38
N LEU A 83 -4.09 -6.77 24.37
CA LEU A 83 -3.44 -5.46 24.30
C LEU A 83 -2.47 -5.25 25.47
N ASN A 84 -2.92 -5.56 26.70
CA ASN A 84 -2.12 -5.42 27.91
C ASN A 84 -0.92 -6.39 27.94
N GLU A 85 -1.12 -7.66 27.56
CA GLU A 85 -0.07 -8.67 27.49
C GLU A 85 1.00 -8.37 26.43
N ALA A 86 0.59 -7.73 25.33
CA ALA A 86 1.51 -7.24 24.31
C ALA A 86 2.32 -6.02 24.79
N GLY A 87 1.90 -5.37 25.89
CA GLY A 87 2.53 -4.18 26.44
C GLY A 87 2.01 -2.87 25.86
N GLY A 88 0.76 -2.87 25.37
CA GLY A 88 0.08 -1.68 24.86
C GLY A 88 0.66 -1.11 23.56
N TRP A 89 0.28 0.14 23.26
CA TRP A 89 0.78 0.91 22.12
C TRP A 89 2.19 1.45 22.42
N LYS A 90 3.09 1.37 21.43
CA LYS A 90 4.45 1.91 21.55
C LYS A 90 4.69 2.88 20.40
N ASP A 91 5.35 3.98 20.69
CA ASP A 91 5.65 5.10 19.78
C ASP A 91 6.97 4.92 19.00
N ARG A 92 7.55 3.73 19.00
CA ARG A 92 8.87 3.47 18.42
C ARG A 92 8.96 3.65 16.90
N THR A 93 7.83 3.58 16.21
CA THR A 93 7.69 3.73 14.75
C THR A 93 6.34 4.37 14.42
N THR A 94 6.19 4.87 13.20
CA THR A 94 4.94 5.45 12.67
C THR A 94 3.84 4.42 12.33
N VAL A 95 4.05 3.17 12.76
CA VAL A 95 3.20 2.00 12.54
C VAL A 95 3.05 1.24 13.86
N GLU A 96 2.59 1.96 14.88
CA GLU A 96 2.35 1.46 16.24
C GLU A 96 1.33 0.30 16.28
N ASP A 97 0.41 0.31 15.32
CA ASP A 97 -0.59 -0.72 15.02
C ASP A 97 0.03 -2.03 14.59
N MET A 98 0.95 -1.98 13.62
CA MET A 98 1.67 -3.15 13.15
C MET A 98 2.64 -3.68 14.20
N ASP A 99 3.32 -2.79 14.95
CA ASP A 99 4.16 -3.17 16.08
C ASP A 99 3.36 -3.94 17.14
N LEU A 100 2.19 -3.42 17.51
CA LEU A 100 1.28 -4.10 18.43
C LEU A 100 0.85 -5.46 17.89
N ALA A 101 0.49 -5.55 16.60
CA ALA A 101 0.13 -6.82 15.95
C ALA A 101 1.26 -7.85 16.05
N VAL A 102 2.48 -7.48 15.68
CA VAL A 102 3.64 -8.38 15.76
C VAL A 102 3.86 -8.82 17.21
N ARG A 103 3.87 -7.90 18.18
CA ARG A 103 4.07 -8.23 19.60
C ARG A 103 2.99 -9.16 20.14
N ALA A 104 1.72 -8.90 19.84
CA ALA A 104 0.62 -9.76 20.25
C ALA A 104 0.75 -11.16 19.60
N GLY A 105 1.08 -11.24 18.30
CA GLY A 105 1.36 -12.50 17.62
C GLY A 105 2.52 -13.29 18.25
N LEU A 106 3.58 -12.59 18.67
CA LEU A 106 4.73 -13.17 19.38
C LEU A 106 4.40 -13.65 20.81
N LYS A 107 3.24 -13.28 21.36
CA LYS A 107 2.70 -13.80 22.63
C LYS A 107 1.78 -15.00 22.45
N GLY A 108 1.58 -15.48 21.21
CA GLY A 108 0.61 -16.53 20.90
C GLY A 108 -0.73 -15.99 20.37
N GLY A 109 -0.79 -14.69 20.09
CA GLY A 109 -1.93 -14.02 19.49
C GLY A 109 -2.43 -14.71 18.23
N LYS A 110 -3.74 -14.99 18.16
CA LYS A 110 -4.43 -15.44 16.95
C LYS A 110 -5.27 -14.30 16.41
N PHE A 111 -5.08 -14.03 15.12
CA PHE A 111 -5.70 -12.95 14.40
C PHE A 111 -6.70 -13.56 13.42
N VAL A 112 -7.93 -13.07 13.46
CA VAL A 112 -9.00 -13.52 12.58
C VAL A 112 -9.47 -12.36 11.72
N TYR A 113 -9.46 -12.60 10.42
CA TYR A 113 -9.97 -11.67 9.42
C TYR A 113 -11.41 -12.08 9.06
N LEU A 114 -12.32 -11.10 9.01
CA LEU A 114 -13.74 -11.28 8.76
C LEU A 114 -14.13 -10.57 7.46
N SER A 115 -14.00 -11.26 6.34
CA SER A 115 -14.30 -10.74 4.99
C SER A 115 -15.76 -10.31 4.80
N ASP A 116 -16.70 -10.92 5.52
CA ASP A 116 -18.14 -10.59 5.46
C ASP A 116 -18.52 -9.28 6.16
N LEU A 117 -17.66 -8.74 7.01
CA LEU A 117 -17.91 -7.50 7.74
C LEU A 117 -17.18 -6.34 7.07
N LYS A 118 -17.94 -5.33 6.65
CA LYS A 118 -17.41 -4.17 5.93
C LYS A 118 -17.50 -2.88 6.76
N VAL A 119 -16.39 -2.16 6.85
CA VAL A 119 -16.28 -0.83 7.44
C VAL A 119 -16.01 0.18 6.35
N LYS A 120 -16.82 1.23 6.28
CA LYS A 120 -16.65 2.30 5.30
C LYS A 120 -15.37 3.09 5.58
N SER A 121 -14.51 3.21 4.56
CA SER A 121 -13.27 3.98 4.62
C SER A 121 -13.15 4.88 3.39
N GLU A 122 -12.50 6.03 3.56
CA GLU A 122 -12.23 6.98 2.47
C GLU A 122 -10.74 6.90 2.08
N LEU A 123 -10.50 6.79 0.77
CA LEU A 123 -9.19 6.79 0.12
C LEU A 123 -8.69 8.22 -0.06
N PRO A 124 -7.36 8.46 -0.05
CA PRO A 124 -6.83 9.77 -0.38
C PRO A 124 -7.12 10.12 -1.84
N SER A 125 -7.86 11.20 -2.03
CA SER A 125 -8.29 11.66 -3.36
C SER A 125 -7.22 12.50 -4.06
N THR A 126 -6.34 13.18 -3.32
CA THR A 126 -5.23 13.97 -3.88
C THR A 126 -3.93 13.18 -3.97
N PHE A 127 -3.16 13.38 -5.03
CA PHE A 127 -1.89 12.65 -5.21
C PHE A 127 -0.87 12.94 -4.09
N LYS A 128 -0.87 14.18 -3.57
CA LYS A 128 -0.04 14.57 -2.42
C LYS A 128 -0.39 13.74 -1.18
N ALA A 129 -1.67 13.62 -0.84
CA ALA A 129 -2.12 12.83 0.32
C ALA A 129 -1.78 11.34 0.14
N TYR A 130 -2.00 10.80 -1.06
CA TYR A 130 -1.68 9.41 -1.37
C TYR A 130 -0.18 9.12 -1.24
N ARG A 131 0.69 10.00 -1.74
CA ARG A 131 2.14 9.87 -1.57
C ARG A 131 2.59 9.85 -0.12
N TYR A 132 2.03 10.70 0.74
CA TYR A 132 2.35 10.68 2.17
C TYR A 132 1.89 9.39 2.85
N GLN A 133 0.70 8.92 2.49
CA GLN A 133 0.19 7.65 2.99
C GLN A 133 1.11 6.49 2.58
N GLN A 134 1.46 6.39 1.30
CA GLN A 134 2.35 5.35 0.77
C GLN A 134 3.75 5.44 1.36
N HIS A 135 4.27 6.65 1.58
CA HIS A 135 5.54 6.82 2.28
C HIS A 135 5.49 6.21 3.68
N ARG A 136 4.45 6.50 4.47
CA ARG A 136 4.28 5.93 5.81
C ARG A 136 4.13 4.42 5.77
N TRP A 137 3.31 3.90 4.85
CA TRP A 137 3.03 2.48 4.70
C TRP A 137 4.21 1.64 4.19
N SER A 138 5.22 2.25 3.59
CA SER A 138 6.46 1.55 3.20
C SER A 138 7.63 1.84 4.14
N CYS A 139 7.79 3.08 4.60
CA CYS A 139 8.86 3.47 5.51
C CYS A 139 8.68 2.87 6.92
N GLY A 140 7.47 2.96 7.45
CA GLY A 140 7.14 2.48 8.80
C GLY A 140 7.44 0.99 8.99
N PRO A 141 6.90 0.08 8.15
CA PRO A 141 7.16 -1.34 8.27
C PRO A 141 8.63 -1.72 8.06
N ALA A 142 9.35 -1.03 7.18
CA ALA A 142 10.77 -1.25 6.95
C ALA A 142 11.62 -0.89 8.19
N ASN A 143 11.32 0.24 8.82
CA ASN A 143 11.94 0.64 10.09
C ASN A 143 11.57 -0.33 11.23
N LEU A 144 10.29 -0.73 11.30
CA LEU A 144 9.82 -1.68 12.30
C LEU A 144 10.52 -3.04 12.15
N PHE A 145 10.70 -3.53 10.93
CA PHE A 145 11.42 -4.77 10.67
C PHE A 145 12.83 -4.74 11.27
N LYS A 146 13.59 -3.67 11.01
CA LYS A 146 14.95 -3.50 11.55
C LYS A 146 14.95 -3.53 13.09
N LYS A 147 13.98 -2.87 13.73
CA LYS A 147 13.87 -2.80 15.20
C LYS A 147 13.39 -4.11 15.83
N MET A 148 12.56 -4.89 15.14
CA MET A 148 11.92 -6.09 15.69
C MET A 148 12.56 -7.42 15.26
N ALA A 149 13.40 -7.45 14.22
CA ALA A 149 13.94 -8.70 13.67
C ALA A 149 14.62 -9.56 14.74
N MET A 150 15.46 -8.96 15.58
CA MET A 150 16.14 -9.68 16.68
C MET A 150 15.15 -10.16 17.76
N GLU A 151 14.12 -9.36 18.08
CA GLU A 151 13.09 -9.72 19.05
C GLU A 151 12.27 -10.93 18.57
N ILE A 152 11.89 -10.94 17.28
CA ILE A 152 11.18 -12.06 16.66
C ILE A 152 12.03 -13.34 16.66
N MET A 153 13.31 -13.24 16.28
CA MET A 153 14.21 -14.40 16.23
C MET A 153 14.41 -15.03 17.61
N ARG A 154 14.65 -14.20 18.63
CA ARG A 154 14.92 -14.64 20.03
C ARG A 154 13.68 -15.07 20.79
N ASN A 155 12.47 -14.80 20.29
CA ASN A 155 11.24 -15.18 20.97
C ASN A 155 11.15 -16.70 21.15
N LYS A 156 10.92 -17.20 22.37
CA LYS A 156 10.82 -18.66 22.65
C LYS A 156 9.38 -19.19 22.65
N LYS A 157 8.38 -18.31 22.58
CA LYS A 157 6.96 -18.67 22.70
C LYS A 157 6.34 -19.15 21.39
N VAL A 158 6.79 -18.60 20.26
CA VAL A 158 6.25 -18.96 18.94
C VAL A 158 7.11 -19.98 18.21
N SER A 159 6.47 -20.79 17.35
CA SER A 159 7.14 -21.81 16.54
C SER A 159 8.12 -21.20 15.53
N MET A 160 9.12 -21.99 15.11
CA MET A 160 10.09 -21.55 14.09
C MET A 160 9.41 -21.19 12.76
N TRP A 161 8.37 -21.92 12.36
CA TRP A 161 7.58 -21.62 11.17
C TRP A 161 6.91 -20.26 11.22
N LYS A 162 6.34 -19.89 12.38
CA LYS A 162 5.74 -18.57 12.58
C LYS A 162 6.78 -17.46 12.47
N LYS A 163 7.97 -17.65 13.05
CA LYS A 163 9.08 -16.68 12.94
C LYS A 163 9.52 -16.51 11.49
N LEU A 164 9.70 -17.63 10.78
CA LEU A 164 10.09 -17.61 9.37
C LEU A 164 9.04 -16.86 8.55
N TYR A 165 7.75 -17.16 8.76
CA TYR A 165 6.67 -16.43 8.09
C TYR A 165 6.72 -14.92 8.39
N VAL A 166 6.83 -14.51 9.66
CA VAL A 166 6.83 -13.08 10.03
C VAL A 166 8.06 -12.35 9.49
N ILE A 167 9.25 -12.93 9.61
CA ILE A 167 10.52 -12.30 9.15
C ILE A 167 10.61 -12.32 7.63
N TYR A 168 10.47 -13.50 7.02
CA TYR A 168 10.73 -13.69 5.61
C TYR A 168 9.54 -13.26 4.75
N SER A 169 8.36 -13.83 4.95
CA SER A 169 7.20 -13.56 4.09
C SER A 169 6.59 -12.18 4.38
N PHE A 170 6.24 -11.93 5.65
CA PHE A 170 5.51 -10.72 6.03
C PHE A 170 6.36 -9.45 5.97
N PHE A 171 7.55 -9.42 6.56
CA PHE A 171 8.41 -8.23 6.52
C PHE A 171 9.30 -8.18 5.28
N PHE A 172 10.20 -9.15 5.10
CA PHE A 172 11.25 -9.05 4.09
C PHE A 172 10.69 -9.07 2.67
N VAL A 173 9.95 -10.12 2.29
CA VAL A 173 9.41 -10.23 0.93
C VAL A 173 8.36 -9.16 0.66
N ARG A 174 7.32 -9.06 1.50
CA ARG A 174 6.16 -8.21 1.19
C ARG A 174 6.39 -6.71 1.41
N LYS A 175 7.16 -6.31 2.43
CA LYS A 175 7.36 -4.87 2.76
C LYS A 175 8.67 -4.28 2.25
N ILE A 176 9.62 -5.12 1.81
CA ILE A 176 10.92 -4.67 1.29
C ILE A 176 11.14 -5.13 -0.15
N VAL A 177 11.32 -6.44 -0.36
CA VAL A 177 11.73 -6.99 -1.67
C VAL A 177 10.73 -6.65 -2.76
N ALA A 178 9.42 -6.83 -2.51
CA ALA A 178 8.38 -6.56 -3.49
C ALA A 178 8.45 -5.12 -4.03
N HIS A 179 8.63 -4.13 -3.15
CA HIS A 179 8.72 -2.72 -3.58
C HIS A 179 9.97 -2.45 -4.40
N VAL A 180 11.13 -2.89 -3.90
CA VAL A 180 12.44 -2.66 -4.54
C VAL A 180 12.53 -3.38 -5.87
N VAL A 181 12.15 -4.66 -5.93
CA VAL A 181 12.22 -5.49 -7.14
C VAL A 181 11.29 -4.95 -8.21
N THR A 182 10.05 -4.56 -7.89
CA THR A 182 9.15 -3.97 -8.90
C THR A 182 9.77 -2.73 -9.52
N PHE A 183 10.28 -1.79 -8.72
CA PHE A 183 10.91 -0.57 -9.25
C PHE A 183 12.14 -0.88 -10.10
N VAL A 184 13.09 -1.66 -9.57
CA VAL A 184 14.33 -2.01 -10.26
C VAL A 184 14.03 -2.77 -11.54
N PHE A 185 13.10 -3.72 -11.52
CA PHE A 185 12.76 -4.51 -12.68
C PHE A 185 12.19 -3.64 -13.81
N TYR A 186 11.14 -2.86 -13.53
CA TYR A 186 10.41 -2.13 -14.56
C TYR A 186 11.06 -0.81 -14.99
N CYS A 187 11.79 -0.15 -14.09
CA CYS A 187 12.36 1.17 -14.34
C CYS A 187 13.88 1.16 -14.56
N VAL A 188 14.56 0.04 -14.31
CA VAL A 188 16.02 -0.08 -14.50
C VAL A 188 16.37 -1.25 -15.41
N ILE A 189 15.96 -2.47 -15.07
CA ILE A 189 16.32 -3.68 -15.84
C ILE A 189 15.66 -3.66 -17.22
N MET A 190 14.34 -3.44 -17.30
CA MET A 190 13.64 -3.42 -18.59
C MET A 190 14.21 -2.37 -19.56
N PRO A 191 14.46 -1.11 -19.16
CA PRO A 191 15.17 -0.15 -20.02
C PRO A 191 16.63 -0.56 -20.32
N ALA A 192 17.34 -1.18 -19.39
CA ALA A 192 18.71 -1.67 -19.63
C ALA A 192 18.77 -2.74 -20.73
N THR A 193 17.74 -3.60 -20.86
CA THR A 193 17.67 -4.60 -21.95
C THR A 193 17.64 -3.97 -23.34
N VAL A 194 17.22 -2.70 -23.43
CA VAL A 194 17.18 -1.93 -24.68
C VAL A 194 18.53 -1.27 -24.96
N LEU A 195 19.18 -0.76 -23.91
CA LEU A 195 20.44 -0.02 -24.04
C LEU A 195 21.66 -0.92 -24.18
N PHE A 196 21.62 -2.11 -23.55
CA PHE A 196 22.72 -3.05 -23.47
C PHE A 196 22.27 -4.41 -24.00
N PRO A 197 22.74 -4.82 -25.19
CA PRO A 197 22.33 -6.10 -25.79
C PRO A 197 22.76 -7.32 -24.95
N GLU A 198 23.71 -7.17 -24.04
CA GLU A 198 24.16 -8.22 -23.11
C GLU A 198 23.12 -8.51 -22.01
N VAL A 199 22.18 -7.59 -21.76
CA VAL A 199 21.15 -7.74 -20.74
C VAL A 199 19.92 -8.40 -21.37
N GLU A 200 19.89 -9.73 -21.34
CA GLU A 200 18.73 -10.50 -21.80
C GLU A 200 17.85 -10.91 -20.63
N VAL A 201 16.56 -10.54 -20.69
CA VAL A 201 15.54 -11.00 -19.75
C VAL A 201 14.65 -12.02 -20.43
N PRO A 202 14.48 -13.23 -19.85
CA PRO A 202 13.64 -14.25 -20.47
C PRO A 202 12.16 -13.84 -20.46
N LYS A 203 11.44 -14.23 -21.51
CA LYS A 203 10.01 -13.88 -21.70
C LYS A 203 9.11 -14.30 -20.54
N TRP A 204 9.42 -15.43 -19.88
CA TRP A 204 8.64 -15.88 -18.73
C TRP A 204 8.75 -14.90 -17.54
N GLY A 205 9.91 -14.26 -17.38
CA GLY A 205 10.14 -13.25 -16.34
C GLY A 205 9.56 -11.89 -16.71
N ALA A 206 9.74 -11.44 -17.96
CA ALA A 206 9.29 -10.14 -18.42
C ALA A 206 7.78 -10.03 -18.69
N VAL A 207 7.12 -11.13 -19.06
CA VAL A 207 5.73 -11.11 -19.51
C VAL A 207 4.86 -12.03 -18.66
N TYR A 208 5.20 -13.31 -18.54
CA TYR A 208 4.28 -14.30 -17.95
C TYR A 208 4.07 -14.07 -16.45
N ILE A 209 5.15 -13.91 -15.66
CA ILE A 209 5.05 -13.65 -14.23
C ILE A 209 4.26 -12.35 -13.94
N PRO A 210 4.62 -11.19 -14.53
CA PRO A 210 3.84 -9.96 -14.42
C PRO A 210 2.37 -10.10 -14.77
N SER A 211 2.06 -10.79 -15.87
CA SER A 211 0.69 -10.97 -16.34
C SER A 211 -0.12 -11.81 -15.36
N ILE A 212 0.45 -12.90 -14.84
CA ILE A 212 -0.21 -13.75 -13.83
C ILE A 212 -0.45 -12.94 -12.55
N ILE A 213 0.56 -12.22 -12.04
CA ILE A 213 0.42 -11.39 -10.84
C ILE A 213 -0.66 -10.33 -11.04
N THR A 214 -0.69 -9.68 -12.20
CA THR A 214 -1.70 -8.65 -12.53
C THR A 214 -3.11 -9.24 -12.58
N LEU A 215 -3.27 -10.40 -13.21
CA LEU A 215 -4.56 -11.10 -13.27
C LEU A 215 -5.04 -11.53 -11.89
N LEU A 216 -4.14 -12.05 -11.04
CA LEU A 216 -4.46 -12.40 -9.65
C LEU A 216 -4.91 -11.18 -8.85
N ASN A 217 -4.27 -10.03 -9.01
CA ASN A 217 -4.71 -8.78 -8.38
C ASN A 217 -6.09 -8.35 -8.88
N ALA A 218 -6.38 -8.50 -10.18
CA ALA A 218 -7.68 -8.14 -10.75
C ALA A 218 -8.87 -8.96 -10.24
N VAL A 219 -8.63 -10.17 -9.70
CA VAL A 219 -9.68 -11.01 -9.10
C VAL A 219 -10.36 -10.28 -7.92
N GLY A 220 -9.62 -9.45 -7.18
CA GLY A 220 -10.17 -8.68 -6.06
C GLY A 220 -11.20 -7.63 -6.50
N THR A 221 -11.07 -7.10 -7.72
CA THR A 221 -11.92 -6.00 -8.23
C THR A 221 -12.31 -6.21 -9.70
N PRO A 222 -13.14 -7.22 -10.05
CA PRO A 222 -13.44 -7.56 -11.44
C PRO A 222 -14.07 -6.41 -12.24
N ARG A 223 -14.82 -5.52 -11.57
CA ARG A 223 -15.43 -4.32 -12.17
C ARG A 223 -14.41 -3.37 -12.81
N SER A 224 -13.17 -3.39 -12.35
CA SER A 224 -12.10 -2.48 -12.76
C SER A 224 -11.09 -3.12 -13.71
N ILE A 225 -11.37 -4.32 -14.25
CA ILE A 225 -10.44 -5.06 -15.13
C ILE A 225 -10.03 -4.26 -16.39
N HIS A 226 -10.94 -3.41 -16.89
CA HIS A 226 -10.68 -2.53 -18.02
C HIS A 226 -9.61 -1.46 -17.75
N LEU A 227 -9.23 -1.24 -16.48
CA LEU A 227 -8.22 -0.27 -16.05
C LEU A 227 -6.85 -0.91 -15.79
N LEU A 228 -6.68 -2.21 -16.04
CA LEU A 228 -5.46 -2.95 -15.73
C LEU A 228 -4.19 -2.29 -16.28
N VAL A 229 -4.22 -1.81 -17.52
CA VAL A 229 -3.05 -1.14 -18.12
C VAL A 229 -2.69 0.13 -17.33
N PHE A 230 -3.67 0.97 -17.02
CA PHE A 230 -3.43 2.19 -16.22
C PHE A 230 -2.94 1.85 -14.82
N TRP A 231 -3.52 0.81 -14.21
CA TRP A 231 -3.13 0.34 -12.89
C TRP A 231 -1.66 -0.13 -12.86
N ILE A 232 -1.22 -0.94 -13.82
CA ILE A 232 0.19 -1.39 -13.92
C ILE A 232 1.13 -0.20 -14.04
N LEU A 233 0.83 0.72 -14.96
CA LEU A 233 1.68 1.89 -15.20
C LEU A 233 1.77 2.78 -13.95
N PHE A 234 0.65 2.96 -13.25
CA PHE A 234 0.58 3.73 -12.02
C PHE A 234 1.28 3.03 -10.85
N GLU A 235 1.10 1.73 -10.68
CA GLU A 235 1.80 0.92 -9.66
C GLU A 235 3.32 0.95 -9.87
N ASN A 236 3.79 0.98 -11.11
CA ASN A 236 5.21 1.15 -11.43
C ASN A 236 5.73 2.54 -11.01
N VAL A 237 4.96 3.62 -11.21
CA VAL A 237 5.32 4.95 -10.67
C VAL A 237 5.36 4.90 -9.14
N MET A 238 4.36 4.29 -8.52
CA MET A 238 4.28 4.17 -7.07
C MET A 238 5.38 3.28 -6.48
N SER A 239 5.89 2.30 -7.23
CA SER A 239 6.99 1.44 -6.80
C SER A 239 8.26 2.25 -6.51
N MET A 240 8.50 3.35 -7.24
CA MET A 240 9.60 4.28 -6.96
C MET A 240 9.42 4.96 -5.59
N HIS A 241 8.20 5.45 -5.31
CA HIS A 241 7.87 6.08 -4.03
C HIS A 241 8.02 5.12 -2.86
N ARG A 242 7.50 3.89 -3.01
CA ARG A 242 7.60 2.84 -2.00
C ARG A 242 9.04 2.41 -1.80
N THR A 243 9.81 2.21 -2.86
CA THR A 243 11.25 1.89 -2.78
C THR A 243 12.04 2.94 -2.02
N LYS A 244 11.85 4.22 -2.37
CA LYS A 244 12.49 5.34 -1.67
C LYS A 244 12.12 5.33 -0.19
N ALA A 245 10.83 5.15 0.14
CA ALA A 245 10.34 5.12 1.51
C ALA A 245 10.89 3.92 2.31
N THR A 246 10.92 2.73 1.71
CA THR A 246 11.50 1.52 2.30
C THR A 246 12.99 1.71 2.61
N LEU A 247 13.78 2.23 1.65
CA LEU A 247 15.21 2.51 1.88
C LEU A 247 15.41 3.56 2.98
N THR A 248 14.57 4.59 3.00
CA THR A 248 14.56 5.62 4.06
C THR A 248 14.32 4.98 5.44
N GLY A 249 13.35 4.06 5.54
CA GLY A 249 13.03 3.35 6.77
C GLY A 249 14.14 2.40 7.24
N LEU A 250 14.78 1.66 6.32
CA LEU A 250 15.89 0.76 6.65
C LEU A 250 17.16 1.50 7.10
N LEU A 251 17.47 2.61 6.43
CA LEU A 251 18.63 3.45 6.75
C LEU A 251 18.38 4.36 7.95
N GLU A 252 17.15 4.43 8.47
CA GLU A 252 16.74 5.39 9.49
C GLU A 252 17.08 6.85 9.12
N ALA A 253 17.07 7.16 7.82
CA ALA A 253 17.49 8.46 7.30
C ALA A 253 16.32 9.47 7.29
N GLY A 254 16.54 10.69 7.77
CA GLY A 254 15.59 11.80 7.61
C GLY A 254 14.21 11.59 8.27
N ARG A 255 13.12 11.80 7.51
CA ARG A 255 11.70 11.92 7.94
C ARG A 255 11.05 10.61 8.41
N VAL A 256 11.81 9.65 8.94
CA VAL A 256 11.32 8.28 9.28
C VAL A 256 10.20 8.29 10.30
N ASN A 257 10.23 9.24 11.24
CA ASN A 257 9.21 9.39 12.28
C ASN A 257 8.16 10.46 11.94
N GLU A 258 8.19 11.04 10.73
CA GLU A 258 7.27 12.12 10.41
C GLU A 258 5.90 11.57 10.03
N TRP A 259 4.95 11.83 10.91
CA TRP A 259 3.55 11.50 10.70
C TRP A 259 2.82 12.71 10.11
N VAL A 260 2.76 12.75 8.78
CA VAL A 260 1.87 13.70 8.08
C VAL A 260 0.48 13.08 8.00
N VAL A 261 -0.54 13.80 8.47
CA VAL A 261 -1.95 13.39 8.37
C VAL A 261 -2.32 13.25 6.90
N THR A 262 -2.88 12.10 6.53
CA THR A 262 -3.52 11.95 5.23
C THR A 262 -4.87 12.65 5.29
N GLU A 263 -4.96 13.83 4.68
CA GLU A 263 -6.23 14.54 4.56
C GLU A 263 -7.22 13.72 3.74
N LYS A 264 -8.40 13.50 4.31
CA LYS A 264 -9.57 12.88 3.68
C LYS A 264 -10.59 14.02 3.45
N LEU A 265 -11.20 14.07 2.26
CA LEU A 265 -12.04 15.20 1.84
C LEU A 265 -13.44 15.19 2.49
N GLY A 266 -13.82 14.06 3.10
CA GLY A 266 -15.02 13.93 3.93
C GLY A 266 -16.32 13.94 3.12
N ASP A 267 -16.26 13.65 1.83
CA ASP A 267 -17.42 13.82 0.93
C ASP A 267 -18.58 12.87 1.24
N ALA A 268 -18.34 11.74 1.93
CA ALA A 268 -19.39 10.86 2.43
C ALA A 268 -20.29 11.50 3.50
N LEU A 269 -19.85 12.59 4.16
CA LEU A 269 -20.67 13.36 5.10
C LEU A 269 -21.40 14.55 4.43
N LYS A 270 -21.04 14.90 3.20
CA LYS A 270 -21.62 16.06 2.48
C LYS A 270 -22.87 15.74 1.66
N THR A 271 -23.49 14.56 1.83
CA THR A 271 -24.73 14.23 1.10
C THR A 271 -25.96 15.04 1.51
N LYS A 272 -25.83 16.06 2.39
CA LYS A 272 -26.85 17.09 2.62
C LYS A 272 -26.22 18.45 2.93
N SER A 273 -25.81 19.18 1.89
CA SER A 273 -25.69 20.64 1.94
C SER A 273 -25.50 21.17 0.53
N GLY A 274 -26.61 21.60 -0.09
CA GLY A 274 -26.56 22.32 -1.37
C GLY A 274 -25.90 23.69 -1.23
N GLY A 275 -25.24 24.12 -2.31
CA GLY A 275 -24.99 25.53 -2.57
C GLY A 275 -23.53 26.00 -2.46
N LYS A 276 -22.81 25.96 -3.58
CA LYS A 276 -22.29 27.13 -4.34
C LYS A 276 -21.14 26.68 -5.23
N ALA A 277 -21.19 27.06 -6.50
CA ALA A 277 -20.17 26.76 -7.50
C ALA A 277 -18.81 27.32 -7.06
N ALA A 278 -17.84 26.43 -6.81
CA ALA A 278 -16.49 26.82 -6.45
C ALA A 278 -15.81 27.50 -7.64
N ARG A 279 -15.44 28.77 -7.45
CA ARG A 279 -14.71 29.63 -8.38
C ARG A 279 -13.35 28.99 -8.71
N LYS A 280 -13.03 28.82 -10.00
CA LYS A 280 -11.74 28.30 -10.49
C LYS A 280 -10.56 29.11 -9.94
N SER A 281 -9.92 28.61 -8.88
CA SER A 281 -8.65 29.13 -8.37
C SER A 281 -7.52 28.77 -9.33
N ARG A 282 -6.67 29.75 -9.68
CA ARG A 282 -5.53 29.59 -10.59
C ARG A 282 -4.55 28.57 -10.01
N ILE A 283 -4.35 27.48 -10.75
CA ILE A 283 -3.49 26.35 -10.38
C ILE A 283 -2.02 26.81 -10.39
N ARG A 284 -1.35 26.80 -9.23
CA ARG A 284 0.11 26.98 -9.15
C ARG A 284 0.80 25.68 -9.55
N ILE A 285 1.28 25.62 -10.79
CA ILE A 285 1.99 24.48 -11.37
C ILE A 285 3.31 24.18 -10.65
N GLY A 286 3.98 25.21 -10.10
CA GLY A 286 5.31 25.06 -9.48
C GLY A 286 5.35 24.20 -8.20
N GLU A 287 4.30 24.21 -7.38
CA GLU A 287 4.23 23.40 -6.15
C GLU A 287 3.92 21.90 -6.42
N ARG A 288 3.61 21.56 -7.68
CA ARG A 288 3.21 20.21 -8.11
C ARG A 288 4.28 19.47 -8.91
N LEU A 289 5.38 20.12 -9.24
CA LEU A 289 6.46 19.49 -10.00
C LEU A 289 7.24 18.52 -9.11
N HIS A 290 7.31 17.28 -9.55
CA HIS A 290 8.04 16.23 -8.87
C HIS A 290 9.23 15.79 -9.74
N PHE A 291 10.39 16.33 -9.39
CA PHE A 291 11.60 16.25 -10.21
C PHE A 291 12.08 14.82 -10.48
N LEU A 292 11.97 13.92 -9.49
CA LEU A 292 12.44 12.53 -9.66
C LEU A 292 11.59 11.77 -10.68
N GLU A 293 10.27 11.97 -10.64
CA GLU A 293 9.31 11.40 -11.56
C GLU A 293 9.56 11.89 -12.98
N LEU A 294 9.83 13.20 -13.14
CA LEU A 294 10.18 13.78 -14.45
C LEU A 294 11.52 13.24 -14.97
N LEU A 295 12.51 13.06 -14.10
CA LEU A 295 13.82 12.50 -14.47
C LEU A 295 13.70 11.03 -14.92
N VAL A 296 12.97 10.20 -14.17
CA VAL A 296 12.70 8.81 -14.57
C VAL A 296 11.87 8.77 -15.85
N GLY A 297 10.86 9.64 -15.98
CA GLY A 297 10.06 9.78 -17.20
C GLY A 297 10.92 10.12 -18.42
N ALA A 298 11.86 11.06 -18.30
CA ALA A 298 12.79 11.44 -19.36
C ALA A 298 13.78 10.32 -19.70
N TYR A 299 14.28 9.60 -18.70
CA TYR A 299 15.13 8.43 -18.91
C TYR A 299 14.40 7.33 -19.69
N LEU A 300 13.18 7.00 -19.30
CA LEU A 300 12.36 6.00 -19.98
C LEU A 300 11.98 6.44 -21.40
N PHE A 301 11.71 7.74 -21.60
CA PHE A 301 11.45 8.30 -22.92
C PHE A 301 12.66 8.14 -23.85
N PHE A 302 13.85 8.44 -23.34
CA PHE A 302 15.10 8.25 -24.08
C PHE A 302 15.29 6.79 -24.48
N CYS A 303 15.07 5.84 -23.54
CA CYS A 303 15.16 4.42 -23.83
C CYS A 303 14.11 3.98 -24.87
N ALA A 304 12.88 4.50 -24.80
CA ALA A 304 11.83 4.20 -25.77
C ALA A 304 12.19 4.68 -27.18
N CYS A 305 12.73 5.89 -27.31
CA CYS A 305 13.23 6.42 -28.59
C CYS A 305 14.40 5.60 -29.13
N TYR A 306 15.28 5.12 -28.25
CA TYR A 306 16.39 4.24 -28.63
C TYR A 306 15.87 2.89 -29.16
N ASP A 307 14.96 2.22 -28.44
CA ASP A 307 14.35 0.95 -28.88
C ASP A 307 13.57 1.11 -30.18
N LEU A 308 12.88 2.23 -30.37
CA LEU A 308 12.15 2.50 -31.62
C LEU A 308 13.09 2.55 -32.83
N LYS A 309 14.32 3.04 -32.65
CA LYS A 309 15.29 3.21 -33.75
C LYS A 309 16.20 2.00 -33.96
N TYR A 310 16.57 1.31 -32.88
CA TYR A 310 17.61 0.27 -32.89
C TYR A 310 17.14 -1.08 -32.34
N GLY A 311 15.97 -1.12 -31.69
CA GLY A 311 15.46 -2.28 -30.98
C GLY A 311 14.85 -3.35 -31.88
N LYS A 312 14.83 -4.58 -31.36
CA LYS A 312 14.23 -5.75 -32.04
C LYS A 312 12.96 -6.27 -31.35
N ASN A 313 12.81 -6.00 -30.05
CA ASN A 313 11.81 -6.63 -29.18
C ASN A 313 10.53 -5.79 -28.98
N HIS A 314 10.43 -4.61 -29.63
CA HIS A 314 9.26 -3.73 -29.59
C HIS A 314 8.85 -3.29 -28.16
N TYR A 315 9.80 -3.23 -27.23
CA TYR A 315 9.55 -2.77 -25.86
C TYR A 315 9.26 -1.27 -25.78
N PHE A 316 9.54 -0.51 -26.83
CA PHE A 316 9.23 0.92 -26.95
C PHE A 316 7.78 1.24 -26.61
N ILE A 317 6.81 0.36 -26.94
CA ILE A 317 5.39 0.58 -26.63
C ILE A 317 5.19 0.72 -25.12
N TYR A 318 5.70 -0.25 -24.37
CA TYR A 318 5.64 -0.24 -22.91
C TYR A 318 6.44 0.95 -22.34
N LEU A 319 7.64 1.21 -22.84
CA LEU A 319 8.50 2.28 -22.33
C LEU A 319 7.91 3.68 -22.58
N PHE A 320 7.26 3.92 -23.72
CA PHE A 320 6.55 5.18 -23.97
C PHE A 320 5.34 5.35 -23.03
N LEU A 321 4.53 4.30 -22.85
CA LEU A 321 3.40 4.33 -21.93
C LEU A 321 3.85 4.57 -20.49
N GLN A 322 4.92 3.91 -20.05
CA GLN A 322 5.48 4.09 -18.72
C GLN A 322 6.08 5.49 -18.54
N SER A 323 6.80 6.00 -19.54
CA SER A 323 7.33 7.37 -19.55
C SER A 323 6.20 8.40 -19.41
N MET A 324 5.10 8.24 -20.17
CA MET A 324 3.92 9.10 -20.09
C MET A 324 3.33 9.09 -18.68
N ALA A 325 3.18 7.93 -18.06
CA ALA A 325 2.67 7.82 -16.69
C ALA A 325 3.56 8.57 -15.68
N PHE A 326 4.88 8.45 -15.81
CA PHE A 326 5.83 9.20 -14.99
C PHE A 326 5.75 10.71 -15.21
N PHE A 327 5.56 11.18 -16.45
CA PHE A 327 5.37 12.61 -16.72
C PHE A 327 4.05 13.13 -16.13
N VAL A 328 2.94 12.41 -16.30
CA VAL A 328 1.62 12.77 -15.75
C VAL A 328 1.69 12.88 -14.22
N ALA A 329 2.31 11.91 -13.56
CA ALA A 329 2.56 11.97 -12.12
C ALA A 329 3.54 13.10 -11.75
N GLY A 330 4.58 13.31 -12.55
CA GLY A 330 5.64 14.29 -12.33
C GLY A 330 5.17 15.74 -12.43
N VAL A 331 4.15 16.04 -13.23
CA VAL A 331 3.50 17.36 -13.25
C VAL A 331 2.36 17.49 -12.23
N GLY A 332 2.11 16.43 -11.44
CA GLY A 332 1.06 16.37 -10.45
C GLY A 332 -0.36 16.38 -11.04
N TYR A 333 -0.53 15.86 -12.26
CA TYR A 333 -1.83 15.71 -12.93
C TYR A 333 -2.50 14.38 -12.58
N VAL A 334 -2.52 14.03 -11.29
CA VAL A 334 -3.08 12.78 -10.77
C VAL A 334 -3.94 13.08 -9.53
N GLY A 335 -5.05 12.36 -9.39
CA GLY A 335 -6.01 12.55 -8.30
C GLY A 335 -6.91 13.76 -8.50
N THR A 336 -7.65 14.12 -7.45
CA THR A 336 -8.56 15.26 -7.45
C THR A 336 -7.81 16.57 -7.25
N PHE A 337 -8.27 17.60 -7.97
CA PHE A 337 -7.75 18.95 -7.86
C PHE A 337 -8.60 19.75 -6.90
N VAL A 338 -8.16 19.85 -5.66
CA VAL A 338 -8.78 20.75 -4.69
C VAL A 338 -8.31 22.17 -4.98
N PRO A 339 -9.20 23.15 -5.24
CA PRO A 339 -8.81 24.54 -5.28
C PRO A 339 -8.30 24.93 -3.90
N ASN A 340 -7.11 25.54 -3.79
CA ASN A 340 -6.69 26.16 -2.54
C ASN A 340 -7.77 27.18 -2.14
N SER A 341 -8.43 26.95 -1.01
CA SER A 341 -9.35 27.87 -0.35
C SER A 341 -8.60 29.00 0.34
#